data_AF-A0A2Y9U1A6-F1
#
_entry.id   AF-A0A2Y9U1A6-F1
#
_cell.length_a   1.000
_cell.length_b   1.000
_cell.length_c   1.000
_cell.angle_alpha   90.00
_cell.angle_beta   90.00
_cell.angle_gamma   90.00
#
_symmetry.space_group_name_H-M   'P 1'
#
loop_
_entity.id
_entity.type
_entity.pdbx_description
1 polymer ?
#
loop_
_entity_poly.entity_id
_entity_poly.type
_entity_poly.pdbx_seq_one_letter_code
_entity_poly.pdbx_strand_id
1 'polypeptide(L)'
;MKYWLSIICSVLITFALTGCVVTETTVSHHYGSNDPAMTAQKFYSQYFISGSVGLPTDTQLATFKPYISTNLYQLLEEAKKRQHEEIRQHPNEKPSLVDGDLFSSLFEGPTSVDIPSIPVLPSANSVTLQANFTRSEQGQSILHWTDEIKMVKQNESWVIDDLVYKGNWEFAAKSTLKKALSGK
;
A
#
# COMPACT_ATOMS: atom_id res chain seq x y z
N MET A 1 -39.95 75.07 -19.51
CA MET A 1 -41.42 75.20 -19.62
C MET A 1 -41.88 74.65 -20.96
N LYS A 2 -42.41 73.41 -20.96
CA LYS A 2 -43.53 72.90 -21.78
C LYS A 2 -43.52 71.38 -21.71
N TYR A 3 -44.47 70.88 -20.91
CA TYR A 3 -44.86 69.48 -20.80
C TYR A 3 -45.74 69.11 -22.01
N TRP A 4 -45.67 67.87 -22.53
CA TRP A 4 -46.85 66.99 -22.63
C TRP A 4 -46.53 65.53 -23.06
N LEU A 5 -47.01 64.58 -22.21
CA LEU A 5 -47.58 63.23 -22.44
C LEU A 5 -47.02 62.28 -23.52
N SER A 6 -46.71 61.04 -23.12
CA SER A 6 -47.70 59.94 -23.20
C SER A 6 -47.21 58.66 -22.49
N ILE A 7 -48.20 57.94 -21.98
CA ILE A 7 -48.17 56.70 -21.21
C ILE A 7 -48.00 55.52 -22.20
N ILE A 8 -47.46 54.37 -21.74
CA ILE A 8 -48.01 53.00 -21.91
C ILE A 8 -46.92 51.88 -21.83
N CYS A 9 -47.29 50.81 -21.13
CA CYS A 9 -46.78 49.42 -21.11
C CYS A 9 -45.38 49.18 -20.53
N SER A 10 -45.25 48.63 -19.32
CA SER A 10 -45.55 47.22 -18.97
C SER A 10 -44.82 46.24 -19.89
N VAL A 11 -43.71 45.64 -19.43
CA VAL A 11 -43.55 44.19 -19.19
C VAL A 11 -42.23 44.01 -18.42
N LEU A 12 -42.32 43.67 -17.14
CA LEU A 12 -41.21 43.08 -16.38
C LEU A 12 -41.13 41.61 -16.76
N ILE A 13 -40.18 41.25 -17.63
CA ILE A 13 -39.87 39.85 -17.94
C ILE A 13 -38.99 39.33 -16.79
N THR A 14 -39.60 38.72 -15.79
CA THR A 14 -38.88 37.87 -14.83
C THR A 14 -38.52 36.57 -15.52
N PHE A 15 -37.27 36.46 -15.99
CA PHE A 15 -36.66 35.19 -16.36
C PHE A 15 -36.47 34.35 -15.09
N ALA A 16 -37.46 33.51 -14.77
CA ALA A 16 -37.24 32.39 -13.87
C ALA A 16 -36.41 31.34 -14.63
N LEU A 17 -35.08 31.46 -14.53
CA LEU A 17 -34.16 30.39 -14.86
C LEU A 17 -34.37 29.27 -13.83
N THR A 18 -35.35 28.41 -14.10
CA THR A 18 -35.45 27.11 -13.43
C THR A 18 -34.31 26.25 -13.95
N GLY A 19 -33.12 26.48 -13.42
CA GLY A 19 -31.99 25.58 -13.59
C GLY A 19 -32.32 24.26 -12.94
N CYS A 20 -32.49 23.21 -13.73
CA CYS A 20 -32.26 21.85 -13.24
C CYS A 20 -30.81 21.82 -12.74
N VAL A 21 -30.63 21.88 -11.41
CA VAL A 21 -29.38 21.48 -10.80
C VAL A 21 -29.24 19.99 -11.12
N VAL A 22 -28.40 19.68 -12.10
CA VAL A 22 -27.84 18.35 -12.25
C VAL A 22 -27.01 18.15 -11.00
N THR A 23 -27.54 17.40 -10.04
CA THR A 23 -26.74 16.91 -8.92
C THR A 23 -25.74 15.94 -9.49
N GLU A 24 -24.56 16.45 -9.84
CA GLU A 24 -23.38 15.62 -10.00
C GLU A 24 -23.18 14.94 -8.65
N THR A 25 -23.50 13.65 -8.60
CA THR A 25 -23.11 12.77 -7.51
C THR A 25 -21.59 12.71 -7.55
N THR A 26 -20.93 13.66 -6.90
CA THR A 26 -19.52 13.57 -6.60
C THR A 26 -19.38 12.33 -5.72
N VAL A 27 -18.87 11.25 -6.32
CA VAL A 27 -18.30 10.15 -5.55
C VAL A 27 -17.08 10.76 -4.87
N SER A 28 -17.29 11.36 -3.70
CA SER A 28 -16.22 11.81 -2.84
C SER A 28 -15.37 10.58 -2.57
N HIS A 29 -14.17 10.55 -3.15
CA HIS A 29 -13.12 9.64 -2.73
C HIS A 29 -12.77 10.04 -1.28
N HIS A 30 -13.52 9.48 -0.32
CA HIS A 30 -13.15 9.55 1.07
C HIS A 30 -11.89 8.70 1.22
N TYR A 31 -10.71 9.31 1.04
CA TYR A 31 -9.46 8.85 1.61
C TYR A 31 -9.58 8.94 3.14
N GLY A 32 -10.46 8.14 3.72
CA GLY A 32 -10.67 8.08 5.15
C GLY A 32 -9.44 7.48 5.83
N SER A 33 -9.32 7.68 7.13
CA SER A 33 -8.33 7.03 8.01
C SER A 33 -8.30 5.49 7.93
N ASN A 34 -9.26 4.89 7.21
CA ASN A 34 -9.43 3.45 7.00
C ASN A 34 -9.09 3.02 5.55
N ASP A 35 -8.24 3.76 4.84
CA ASP A 35 -7.75 3.36 3.51
C ASP A 35 -6.62 2.30 3.64
N PRO A 36 -6.77 1.11 3.03
CA PRO A 36 -5.70 0.11 3.03
C PRO A 36 -4.43 0.58 2.34
N ALA A 37 -4.51 1.38 1.26
CA ALA A 37 -3.33 1.89 0.57
C ALA A 37 -2.51 2.82 1.47
N MET A 38 -3.17 3.70 2.21
CA MET A 38 -2.52 4.55 3.22
C MET A 38 -1.79 3.73 4.30
N THR A 39 -2.39 2.62 4.75
CA THR A 39 -1.74 1.72 5.73
C THR A 39 -0.48 1.09 5.13
N ALA A 40 -0.57 0.56 3.91
CA ALA A 40 0.57 -0.02 3.22
C ALA A 40 1.67 1.01 2.97
N GLN A 41 1.31 2.24 2.59
CA GLN A 41 2.27 3.34 2.38
C GLN A 41 3.02 3.69 3.67
N LYS A 42 2.33 3.72 4.82
CA LYS A 42 2.95 3.94 6.14
C LYS A 42 3.91 2.81 6.50
N PHE A 43 3.56 1.55 6.22
CA PHE A 43 4.49 0.43 6.37
C PHE A 43 5.76 0.65 5.56
N TYR A 44 5.64 0.92 4.26
CA TYR A 44 6.82 1.10 3.40
C TYR A 44 7.65 2.33 3.78
N SER A 45 7.00 3.38 4.32
CA SER A 45 7.72 4.54 4.87
C SER A 45 8.65 4.11 6.01
N GLN A 46 8.18 3.24 6.92
CA GLN A 46 9.03 2.71 8.00
C GLN A 46 10.12 1.78 7.47
N TYR A 47 9.76 0.90 6.53
CA TYR A 47 10.68 0.00 5.85
C TYR A 47 11.87 0.74 5.22
N PHE A 48 11.62 1.84 4.50
CA PHE A 48 12.70 2.64 3.88
C PHE A 48 13.57 3.37 4.90
N ILE A 49 13.00 3.80 6.04
CA ILE A 49 13.75 4.46 7.12
C ILE A 49 14.71 3.46 7.80
N SER A 50 14.25 2.24 8.05
CA SER A 50 15.05 1.24 8.78
C SER A 50 16.01 0.46 7.89
N GLY A 51 15.80 0.49 6.57
CA GLY A 51 16.36 -0.51 5.66
C GLY A 51 15.78 -1.91 5.91
N SER A 52 16.06 -2.84 5.00
CA SER A 52 15.70 -4.25 5.16
C SER A 52 16.67 -5.12 4.39
N VAL A 53 17.37 -5.99 5.11
CA VAL A 53 18.16 -7.09 4.55
C VAL A 53 17.86 -8.30 5.42
N GLY A 54 17.37 -9.38 4.81
CA GLY A 54 16.94 -10.57 5.52
C GLY A 54 15.74 -10.33 6.45
N LEU A 55 15.65 -11.15 7.51
CA LEU A 55 14.61 -11.03 8.52
C LEU A 55 14.72 -9.71 9.31
N PRO A 56 13.59 -9.06 9.64
CA PRO A 56 13.60 -7.85 10.44
C PRO A 56 14.12 -8.12 11.86
N THR A 57 14.96 -7.22 12.36
CA THR A 57 15.36 -7.17 13.77
C THR A 57 14.15 -6.97 14.70
N ASP A 58 14.31 -7.22 16.00
CA ASP A 58 13.26 -6.99 17.00
C ASP A 58 12.72 -5.56 16.94
N THR A 59 13.60 -4.58 16.78
CA THR A 59 13.24 -3.16 16.68
C THR A 59 12.45 -2.87 15.40
N GLN A 60 12.90 -3.37 14.25
CA GLN A 60 12.17 -3.22 12.98
C GLN A 60 10.79 -3.88 13.06
N LEU A 61 10.73 -5.11 13.60
CA LEU A 61 9.48 -5.84 13.69
C LEU A 61 8.50 -5.16 14.66
N ALA A 62 8.97 -4.56 15.76
CA ALA A 62 8.14 -3.75 16.64
C ALA A 62 7.57 -2.53 15.91
N THR A 63 8.36 -1.88 15.05
CA THR A 63 7.92 -0.76 14.19
C THR A 63 6.90 -1.22 13.14
N PHE A 64 7.05 -2.42 12.59
CA PHE A 64 6.14 -2.96 11.57
C PHE A 64 4.82 -3.48 12.14
N LYS A 65 4.82 -3.94 13.39
CA LYS A 65 3.68 -4.56 14.08
C LYS A 65 2.33 -3.86 13.91
N PRO A 66 2.21 -2.52 13.91
CA PRO A 66 0.92 -1.85 13.72
C PRO A 66 0.33 -2.00 12.31
N TYR A 67 1.14 -2.37 11.32
CA TYR A 67 0.77 -2.38 9.90
C TYR A 67 0.65 -3.79 9.32
N ILE A 68 1.06 -4.82 10.05
CA ILE A 68 1.04 -6.21 9.60
C ILE A 68 0.05 -7.03 10.42
N SER A 69 -0.54 -8.05 9.81
CA SER A 69 -1.49 -8.92 10.48
C SER A 69 -0.80 -9.71 11.61
N THR A 70 -1.59 -10.16 12.59
CA THR A 70 -1.06 -11.01 13.66
C THR A 70 -0.44 -12.29 13.10
N ASN A 71 -1.02 -12.84 12.03
CA ASN A 71 -0.48 -14.03 11.37
C ASN A 71 0.87 -13.77 10.70
N LEU A 72 1.02 -12.67 9.96
CA LEU A 72 2.31 -12.31 9.35
C LEU A 72 3.38 -12.04 10.40
N TYR A 73 3.03 -11.33 11.47
CA TYR A 73 3.93 -11.10 12.60
C TYR A 73 4.42 -12.41 13.23
N GLN A 74 3.53 -13.37 13.45
CA GLN A 74 3.89 -14.69 14.00
C GLN A 74 4.84 -15.46 13.08
N LEU A 75 4.59 -15.44 11.77
CA LEU A 75 5.48 -16.09 10.78
C LEU A 75 6.88 -15.48 10.78
N LEU A 76 7.00 -14.16 10.92
CA LEU A 76 8.30 -13.48 11.04
C LEU A 76 9.04 -13.91 12.32
N GLU A 77 8.34 -13.98 13.45
CA GLU A 77 8.91 -14.45 14.71
C GLU A 77 9.34 -15.92 14.66
N GLU A 78 8.54 -16.78 14.05
CA GLU A 78 8.87 -18.19 13.84
C GLU A 78 10.09 -18.36 12.92
N ALA A 79 10.16 -17.59 11.83
CA ALA A 79 11.31 -17.59 10.94
C ALA A 79 12.59 -17.17 11.67
N LYS A 80 12.54 -16.14 12.52
CA LYS A 80 13.69 -15.71 13.35
C LYS A 80 14.14 -16.79 14.33
N LYS A 81 13.19 -17.48 14.99
CA LYS A 81 13.51 -18.61 15.89
C LYS A 81 14.20 -19.75 15.15
N ARG A 82 13.73 -20.10 13.94
CA ARG A 82 14.38 -21.12 13.11
C ARG A 82 15.77 -20.70 12.66
N GLN A 83 15.93 -19.46 12.20
CA GLN A 83 17.23 -18.92 11.83
C GLN A 83 18.22 -18.98 13.01
N HIS A 84 17.77 -18.64 14.22
CA HIS A 84 18.59 -18.77 15.42
C HIS A 84 19.00 -20.22 15.70
N GLU A 85 18.10 -21.19 15.48
CA GLU A 85 18.42 -22.60 15.60
C GLU A 85 19.42 -23.06 14.53
N GLU A 86 19.26 -22.64 13.27
CA GLU A 86 20.19 -22.93 12.18
C GLU A 86 21.60 -22.43 12.52
N ILE A 87 21.73 -21.22 13.05
CA ILE A 87 23.02 -20.67 13.50
C ILE A 87 23.63 -21.52 14.62
N ARG A 88 22.82 -22.03 15.55
CA ARG A 88 23.31 -22.88 16.65
C ARG A 88 23.76 -24.25 16.17
N GLN A 89 23.02 -24.87 15.27
CA GLN A 89 23.29 -26.23 14.78
C GLN A 89 24.38 -26.24 13.70
N HIS A 90 24.43 -25.19 12.88
CA HIS A 90 25.30 -25.07 11.70
C HIS A 90 26.04 -23.72 11.70
N PRO A 91 26.92 -23.43 12.68
CA PRO A 91 27.52 -22.11 12.86
C PRO A 91 28.43 -21.64 11.71
N ASN A 92 28.88 -22.55 10.85
CA ASN A 92 29.72 -22.26 9.69
C ASN A 92 28.92 -22.17 8.38
N GLU A 93 27.61 -22.40 8.44
CA GLU A 93 26.72 -22.30 7.29
C GLU A 93 25.99 -20.96 7.30
N LYS A 94 25.67 -20.46 6.12
CA LYS A 94 24.86 -19.25 5.98
C LYS A 94 23.42 -19.59 6.36
N PRO A 95 22.83 -18.96 7.40
CA PRO A 95 21.49 -19.28 7.83
C PRO A 95 20.45 -18.78 6.81
N SER A 96 19.27 -19.38 6.83
CA SER A 96 18.18 -19.02 5.91
C SER A 96 17.70 -17.58 6.14
N LEU A 97 17.21 -16.91 5.08
CA LEU A 97 16.61 -15.57 5.15
C LEU A 97 17.49 -14.49 5.81
N VAL A 98 18.81 -14.63 5.76
CA VAL A 98 19.78 -13.64 6.28
C VAL A 98 20.05 -12.51 5.30
N ASP A 99 19.88 -12.78 4.00
CA ASP A 99 20.14 -11.83 2.92
C ASP A 99 18.89 -11.62 2.06
N GLY A 100 18.96 -10.56 1.26
CA GLY A 100 17.93 -10.20 0.30
C GLY A 100 16.75 -9.50 0.95
N ASP A 101 16.03 -8.74 0.15
CA ASP A 101 14.80 -8.12 0.57
C ASP A 101 13.67 -9.16 0.65
N LEU A 102 12.90 -9.10 1.73
CA LEU A 102 11.72 -9.95 1.93
C LEU A 102 10.41 -9.23 1.55
N PHE A 103 10.41 -7.90 1.54
CA PHE A 103 9.18 -7.11 1.37
C PHE A 103 8.96 -6.64 -0.08
N SER A 104 9.68 -7.22 -1.03
CA SER A 104 9.52 -7.05 -2.46
C SER A 104 10.12 -8.26 -3.18
N SER A 105 9.84 -8.38 -4.48
CA SER A 105 10.37 -9.47 -5.30
C SER A 105 11.83 -9.30 -5.73
N LEU A 106 12.42 -8.09 -5.58
CA LEU A 106 13.82 -7.81 -5.95
C LEU A 106 14.75 -8.07 -4.78
N PHE A 107 15.79 -8.88 -4.98
CA PHE A 107 16.74 -9.25 -3.94
C PHE A 107 17.44 -8.04 -3.30
N GLU A 108 17.79 -7.02 -4.09
CA GLU A 108 18.42 -5.78 -3.61
C GLU A 108 17.41 -4.79 -2.98
N GLY A 109 16.11 -5.08 -3.10
CA GLY A 109 15.01 -4.26 -2.62
C GLY A 109 14.77 -2.97 -3.42
N PRO A 110 13.57 -2.37 -3.31
CA PRO A 110 13.25 -1.11 -3.95
C PRO A 110 13.93 0.08 -3.26
N THR A 111 14.06 1.18 -3.99
CA THR A 111 14.38 2.51 -3.43
C THR A 111 13.14 3.37 -3.20
N SER A 112 12.02 3.03 -3.84
CA SER A 112 10.73 3.70 -3.63
C SER A 112 9.55 2.80 -4.00
N VAL A 113 8.37 3.15 -3.51
CA VAL A 113 7.10 2.51 -3.85
C VAL A 113 6.02 3.56 -4.07
N ASP A 114 5.18 3.31 -5.07
CA ASP A 114 3.89 3.96 -5.27
C ASP A 114 2.76 2.92 -5.09
N ILE A 115 1.75 3.27 -4.30
CA ILE A 115 0.64 2.37 -3.94
C ILE A 115 -0.65 3.15 -4.16
N PRO A 116 -1.27 3.05 -5.35
CA PRO A 116 -2.47 3.81 -5.63
C PRO A 116 -3.63 3.32 -4.77
N SER A 117 -4.40 4.26 -4.20
CA SER A 117 -5.66 3.94 -3.54
C SER A 117 -6.67 3.42 -4.54
N ILE A 118 -7.53 2.52 -4.06
CA ILE A 118 -8.60 1.93 -4.84
C ILE A 118 -9.91 2.02 -4.06
N PRO A 119 -11.07 2.07 -4.73
CA PRO A 119 -12.35 1.95 -4.05
C PRO A 119 -12.46 0.59 -3.34
N VAL A 120 -12.83 0.62 -2.05
CA VAL A 120 -13.05 -0.59 -1.25
C VAL A 120 -14.49 -0.60 -0.74
N LEU A 121 -15.17 -1.73 -0.95
CA LEU A 121 -16.54 -1.90 -0.47
C LEU A 121 -16.57 -1.87 1.07
N PRO A 122 -17.56 -1.22 1.71
CA PRO A 122 -17.65 -1.16 3.18
C PRO A 122 -17.68 -2.53 3.88
N SER A 123 -18.21 -3.56 3.20
CA SER A 123 -18.30 -4.94 3.70
C SER A 123 -17.07 -5.80 3.40
N ALA A 124 -16.06 -5.26 2.71
CA ALA A 124 -14.86 -6.02 2.37
C ALA A 124 -13.99 -6.23 3.61
N ASN A 125 -13.58 -7.49 3.82
CA ASN A 125 -12.63 -7.86 4.88
C ASN A 125 -11.23 -8.18 4.35
N SER A 126 -11.05 -8.16 3.03
CA SER A 126 -9.78 -8.37 2.35
C SER A 126 -9.74 -7.59 1.05
N VAL A 127 -8.57 -7.08 0.67
CA VAL A 127 -8.35 -6.46 -0.64
C VAL A 127 -6.92 -6.71 -1.12
N THR A 128 -6.70 -6.69 -2.42
CA THR A 128 -5.35 -6.72 -3.01
C THR A 128 -5.01 -5.35 -3.55
N LEU A 129 -3.86 -4.81 -3.16
CA LEU A 129 -3.29 -3.58 -3.70
C LEU A 129 -2.14 -3.90 -4.65
N GLN A 130 -1.88 -3.00 -5.60
CA GLN A 130 -0.65 -3.02 -6.39
C GLN A 130 0.41 -2.15 -5.72
N ALA A 131 1.64 -2.64 -5.66
CA ALA A 131 2.81 -1.91 -5.18
C ALA A 131 3.78 -1.71 -6.34
N ASN A 132 3.80 -0.49 -6.88
CA ASN A 132 4.66 -0.10 -8.00
C ASN A 132 6.02 0.30 -7.45
N PHE A 133 6.97 -0.61 -7.53
CA PHE A 133 8.32 -0.42 -7.02
C PHE A 133 9.24 0.15 -8.08
N THR A 134 10.23 0.91 -7.59
CA THR A 134 11.34 1.40 -8.39
C THR A 134 12.64 1.12 -7.66
N ARG A 135 13.64 0.63 -8.39
CA ARG A 135 15.04 0.58 -7.96
C ARG A 135 15.82 1.63 -8.73
N SER A 136 16.49 2.51 -7.99
CA SER A 136 17.39 3.50 -8.53
C SER A 136 18.81 3.29 -8.04
N GLU A 137 19.78 3.46 -8.94
CA GLU A 137 21.21 3.46 -8.64
C GLU A 137 21.84 4.73 -9.18
N GLN A 138 22.66 5.40 -8.36
CA GLN A 138 23.30 6.67 -8.73
C GLN A 138 22.30 7.72 -9.27
N GLY A 139 21.07 7.72 -8.73
CA GLY A 139 20.01 8.64 -9.12
C GLY A 139 19.28 8.28 -10.42
N GLN A 140 19.62 7.17 -11.08
CA GLN A 140 18.93 6.67 -12.27
C GLN A 140 18.05 5.49 -11.92
N SER A 141 16.80 5.48 -12.40
CA SER A 141 15.96 4.29 -12.29
C SER A 141 16.50 3.20 -13.21
N ILE A 142 16.78 2.03 -12.64
CA ILE A 142 17.32 0.88 -13.37
C ILE A 142 16.29 -0.25 -13.51
N LEU A 143 15.28 -0.29 -12.64
CA LEU A 143 14.24 -1.31 -12.68
C LEU A 143 12.92 -0.79 -12.10
N HIS A 144 11.83 -1.14 -12.78
CA HIS A 144 10.47 -0.94 -12.31
C HIS A 144 9.72 -2.26 -12.33
N TRP A 145 8.96 -2.54 -11.29
CA TRP A 145 8.11 -3.73 -11.23
C TRP A 145 6.92 -3.47 -10.32
N THR A 146 5.92 -4.34 -10.42
CA THR A 146 4.73 -4.28 -9.57
C THR A 146 4.58 -5.60 -8.86
N ASP A 147 4.54 -5.57 -7.53
CA ASP A 147 4.11 -6.68 -6.69
C ASP A 147 2.67 -6.46 -6.19
N GLU A 148 2.09 -7.46 -5.55
CA GLU A 148 0.76 -7.33 -4.94
C GLU A 148 0.84 -7.41 -3.41
N ILE A 149 0.11 -6.53 -2.72
CA ILE A 149 -0.03 -6.55 -1.27
C ILE A 149 -1.42 -7.07 -0.93
N LYS A 150 -1.49 -8.17 -0.17
CA LYS A 150 -2.74 -8.71 0.36
C LYS A 150 -3.02 -8.04 1.69
N MET A 151 -4.11 -7.28 1.74
CA MET A 151 -4.57 -6.57 2.92
C MET A 151 -5.77 -7.30 3.51
N VAL A 152 -5.86 -7.35 4.84
CA VAL A 152 -7.03 -7.87 5.58
C VAL A 152 -7.48 -6.88 6.63
N LYS A 153 -8.77 -6.93 6.99
CA LYS A 153 -9.32 -6.16 8.09
C LYS A 153 -9.16 -6.93 9.40
N GLN A 154 -8.46 -6.36 10.37
CA GLN A 154 -8.25 -6.92 11.69
C GLN A 154 -8.57 -5.84 12.74
N ASN A 155 -9.51 -6.12 13.65
CA ASN A 155 -9.99 -5.15 14.66
C ASN A 155 -10.37 -3.79 14.03
N GLU A 156 -11.19 -3.83 12.98
CA GLU A 156 -11.62 -2.67 12.19
C GLU A 156 -10.51 -1.88 11.45
N SER A 157 -9.26 -2.31 11.53
CA SER A 157 -8.12 -1.67 10.85
C SER A 157 -7.62 -2.54 9.70
N TRP A 158 -7.18 -1.91 8.61
CA TRP A 158 -6.47 -2.64 7.55
C TRP A 158 -5.04 -2.94 8.00
N VAL A 159 -4.55 -4.13 7.65
CA VAL A 159 -3.17 -4.56 7.88
C VAL A 159 -2.70 -5.41 6.70
N ILE A 160 -1.39 -5.38 6.43
CA ILE A 160 -0.73 -6.23 5.45
C ILE A 160 -0.73 -7.65 5.98
N ASP A 161 -1.32 -8.56 5.22
CA ASP A 161 -1.34 -9.98 5.55
C ASP A 161 -0.25 -10.74 4.79
N ASP A 162 -0.12 -10.54 3.49
CA ASP A 162 0.87 -11.22 2.66
C ASP A 162 1.34 -10.31 1.51
N LEU A 163 2.45 -10.65 0.88
CA LEU A 163 2.92 -10.05 -0.35
C LEU A 163 3.04 -11.15 -1.40
N VAL A 164 2.54 -10.91 -2.61
CA VAL A 164 2.74 -11.81 -3.75
C VAL A 164 3.80 -11.18 -4.64
N TYR A 165 4.88 -11.92 -4.87
CA TYR A 165 5.98 -11.52 -5.72
C TYR A 165 5.62 -11.73 -7.18
N LYS A 166 5.69 -10.66 -7.97
CA LYS A 166 5.22 -10.59 -9.35
C LYS A 166 6.29 -10.04 -10.31
N GLY A 167 7.47 -9.69 -9.81
CA GLY A 167 8.64 -9.34 -10.63
C GLY A 167 8.83 -10.29 -11.81
N ASN A 168 9.07 -9.77 -13.02
CA ASN A 168 8.93 -10.51 -14.28
C ASN A 168 10.26 -10.91 -14.95
N TRP A 169 11.39 -10.75 -14.27
CA TRP A 169 12.71 -11.17 -14.76
C TRP A 169 13.00 -12.65 -14.44
N GLU A 170 14.02 -13.21 -15.11
CA GLU A 170 14.34 -14.65 -15.13
C GLU A 170 14.58 -15.26 -13.73
N PHE A 171 15.17 -14.47 -12.82
CA PHE A 171 15.49 -14.89 -11.45
C PHE A 171 14.65 -14.18 -10.38
N ALA A 172 13.50 -13.61 -10.75
CA ALA A 172 12.60 -13.00 -9.78
C ALA A 172 12.07 -14.03 -8.81
N ALA A 173 11.94 -13.67 -7.54
CA ALA A 173 11.20 -14.50 -6.60
C ALA A 173 9.75 -14.70 -7.11
N LYS A 174 9.29 -15.95 -7.22
CA LYS A 174 7.93 -16.30 -7.66
C LYS A 174 7.21 -17.05 -6.53
N SER A 175 6.81 -16.32 -5.50
CA SER A 175 6.18 -16.89 -4.31
C SER A 175 5.38 -15.81 -3.57
N THR A 176 5.01 -16.09 -2.32
CA THR A 176 4.54 -15.07 -1.38
C THR A 176 5.49 -14.94 -0.20
N LEU A 177 5.43 -13.80 0.50
CA LEU A 177 6.20 -13.58 1.72
C LEU A 177 5.88 -14.66 2.76
N LYS A 178 4.59 -14.93 3.02
CA LYS A 178 4.21 -15.98 3.98
C LYS A 178 4.78 -17.34 3.60
N LYS A 179 4.80 -17.69 2.32
CA LYS A 179 5.38 -18.96 1.87
C LYS A 179 6.89 -18.98 2.13
N ALA A 180 7.62 -17.92 1.79
CA ALA A 180 9.05 -17.80 2.09
C ALA A 180 9.32 -17.93 3.60
N LEU A 181 8.49 -17.31 4.44
CA LEU A 181 8.60 -17.39 5.90
C LEU A 181 8.19 -18.75 6.47
N SER A 182 7.35 -19.53 5.79
CA SER A 182 6.93 -20.84 6.29
C SER A 182 8.01 -21.92 6.18
N GLY A 183 9.08 -21.68 5.41
CA GLY A 183 10.15 -22.66 5.15
C GLY A 183 9.65 -23.97 4.52
N LYS A 184 8.56 -23.89 3.74
CA LYS A 184 7.94 -25.00 3.00
C LYS A 184 7.69 -24.63 1.55
#